data_AF-A0A8T6CRU1-F1
#
_entry.id   AF-A0A8T6CRU1-F1
#
_cell.length_a   1.000
_cell.length_b   1.000
_cell.length_c   1.000
_cell.angle_alpha   90.00
_cell.angle_beta   90.00
_cell.angle_gamma   90.00
#
_symmetry.space_group_name_H-M   'P 1'
#
loop_
_entity.id
_entity.type
_entity.pdbx_description
1 polymer ?
#
loop_
_entity_poly.entity_id
_entity_poly.type
_entity_poly.pdbx_seq_one_letter_code
_entity_poly.pdbx_strand_id
1 'polypeptide(L)'
;MGEGRCRLRGFCCGAGGGRMWMEEQGTRVNHIRTDHFLDTGADAVGVSCPFCLQMMEEGIGAKGQEGSKSAKDLLELLAESLNEA
;
A
#
# COMPACT_ATOMS: atom_id res chain seq x y z
N MET A 1 4.48 -23.06 -1.79
CA MET A 1 3.60 -21.91 -2.10
C MET A 1 4.43 -20.87 -2.83
N GLY A 2 4.67 -21.09 -4.12
CA GLY A 2 5.51 -20.24 -4.96
C GLY A 2 4.73 -19.85 -6.20
N GLU A 3 3.93 -18.80 -6.11
CA GLU A 3 3.31 -18.14 -7.25
C GLU A 3 3.30 -16.64 -6.95
N GLY A 4 3.95 -15.84 -7.81
CA GLY A 4 4.18 -14.41 -7.59
C GLY A 4 2.87 -13.64 -7.39
N ARG A 5 2.84 -12.77 -6.37
CA ARG A 5 1.68 -11.94 -6.00
C ARG A 5 1.70 -10.57 -6.69
N CYS A 6 1.86 -10.55 -8.01
CA CYS A 6 1.97 -9.33 -8.80
C CYS A 6 1.18 -9.41 -10.12
N ARG A 7 1.01 -8.25 -10.78
CA ARG A 7 0.28 -8.11 -12.05
C ARG A 7 -1.16 -8.69 -11.94
N LEU A 8 -1.50 -9.66 -12.78
CA LEU A 8 -2.80 -10.34 -12.79
C LEU A 8 -3.12 -11.12 -11.50
N ARG A 9 -2.11 -11.34 -10.64
CA ARG A 9 -2.24 -11.99 -9.33
C ARG A 9 -1.92 -11.03 -8.19
N GLY A 10 -2.23 -9.74 -8.39
CA GLY A 10 -1.97 -8.69 -7.42
C GLY A 10 -2.58 -9.01 -6.05
N PHE A 11 -1.83 -8.69 -5.00
CA PHE A 11 -2.30 -8.85 -3.62
C PHE A 11 -3.09 -7.63 -3.17
N CYS A 12 -4.23 -7.85 -2.52
CA CYS A 12 -5.11 -6.80 -2.02
C CYS A 12 -4.51 -6.06 -0.82
N CYS A 13 -4.91 -4.80 -0.59
CA CYS A 13 -4.58 -4.05 0.62
C CYS A 13 -5.35 -4.53 1.86
N GLY A 14 -6.44 -5.29 1.68
CA GLY A 14 -7.24 -5.85 2.77
C GLY A 14 -8.45 -5.03 3.19
N ALA A 15 -8.64 -3.80 2.72
CA ALA A 15 -9.77 -2.95 3.16
C ALA A 15 -11.14 -3.31 2.54
N GLY A 16 -11.15 -3.88 1.33
CA GLY A 16 -12.38 -4.10 0.55
C GLY A 16 -13.40 -5.00 1.25
N GLY A 17 -14.68 -4.84 0.92
CA GLY A 17 -15.76 -5.66 1.47
C GLY A 17 -16.02 -5.42 2.97
N GLY A 18 -15.72 -4.22 3.47
CA GLY A 18 -15.90 -3.85 4.88
C GLY A 18 -14.81 -4.36 5.82
N ARG A 19 -13.77 -5.02 5.30
CA ARG A 19 -12.70 -5.62 6.11
C ARG A 19 -11.84 -4.62 6.85
N MET A 20 -11.75 -3.38 6.38
CA MET A 20 -11.04 -2.31 7.10
C MET A 20 -11.60 -2.07 8.52
N TRP A 21 -12.90 -2.32 8.74
CA TRP A 21 -13.58 -2.13 10.03
C TRP A 21 -13.72 -3.42 10.84
N MET A 22 -13.23 -4.53 10.31
CA MET A 22 -13.27 -5.82 10.99
C MET A 22 -11.90 -6.11 11.60
N GLU A 23 -11.91 -6.71 12.78
CA GLU A 23 -10.68 -7.22 13.38
C GLU A 23 -10.18 -8.44 12.59
N GLU A 24 -8.95 -8.37 12.11
CA GLU A 24 -8.30 -9.49 11.43
C GLU A 24 -7.66 -10.44 12.46
N GLN A 25 -7.86 -11.75 12.27
CA GLN A 25 -7.19 -12.75 13.08
C GLN A 25 -5.83 -13.07 12.45
N GLY A 26 -4.74 -12.78 13.17
CA GLY A 26 -3.37 -13.03 12.70
C GLY A 26 -2.70 -11.79 12.09
N THR A 27 -1.85 -12.00 11.10
CA THR A 27 -1.14 -10.89 10.43
C THR A 27 -2.11 -10.12 9.55
N ARG A 28 -2.23 -8.81 9.79
CA ARG A 28 -3.07 -7.91 8.98
C ARG A 28 -2.65 -7.95 7.51
N VAL A 29 -3.63 -7.97 6.61
CA VAL A 29 -3.39 -8.14 5.17
C VAL A 29 -2.57 -6.97 4.62
N ASN A 30 -2.81 -5.75 5.09
CA ASN A 30 -2.05 -4.59 4.67
C ASN A 30 -0.59 -4.66 5.13
N HIS A 31 -0.27 -5.25 6.29
CA HIS A 31 1.12 -5.42 6.72
C HIS A 31 1.89 -6.35 5.75
N ILE A 32 1.25 -7.44 5.32
CA ILE A 32 1.82 -8.36 4.33
C ILE A 32 2.03 -7.62 3.00
N ARG A 33 1.08 -6.77 2.59
CA ARG A 33 1.20 -5.98 1.37
C ARG A 33 2.32 -4.94 1.47
N THR A 34 2.48 -4.30 2.62
CA THR A 34 3.56 -3.35 2.90
C THR A 34 4.92 -4.05 2.85
N ASP A 35 5.06 -5.25 3.39
CA ASP A 35 6.30 -6.02 3.26
C ASP A 35 6.68 -6.24 1.80
N HIS A 36 5.71 -6.58 0.92
CA HIS A 36 6.01 -6.71 -0.52
C HIS A 36 6.46 -5.39 -1.15
N PHE A 37 5.93 -4.26 -0.69
CA PHE A 37 6.36 -2.95 -1.16
C PHE A 37 7.80 -2.66 -0.70
N LEU A 38 8.10 -2.88 0.58
CA LEU A 38 9.44 -2.67 1.14
C LEU A 38 10.48 -3.56 0.45
N ASP A 39 10.13 -4.80 0.12
CA ASP A 39 10.99 -5.74 -0.61
C ASP A 39 11.37 -5.23 -2.02
N THR A 40 10.61 -4.30 -2.61
CA THR A 40 10.95 -3.72 -3.91
C THR A 40 12.09 -2.70 -3.85
N GLY A 41 12.37 -2.14 -2.67
CA GLY A 41 13.31 -1.03 -2.49
C GLY A 41 12.80 0.35 -2.97
N ALA A 42 11.61 0.43 -3.57
CA ALA A 42 11.05 1.70 -4.05
C ALA A 42 10.76 2.68 -2.90
N ASP A 43 10.83 3.99 -3.17
CA ASP A 43 10.63 5.05 -2.16
C ASP A 43 9.16 5.43 -1.98
N ALA A 44 8.35 5.20 -3.01
CA ALA A 44 6.92 5.47 -2.97
C ALA A 44 6.12 4.31 -3.57
N VAL A 45 4.92 4.09 -3.04
CA VAL A 45 3.89 3.23 -3.62
C VAL A 45 2.74 4.09 -4.14
N GLY A 46 2.50 4.02 -5.45
CA GLY A 46 1.34 4.66 -6.07
C GLY A 46 0.09 3.80 -5.97
N VAL A 47 -1.03 4.40 -5.58
CA VAL A 47 -2.34 3.74 -5.49
C VAL A 47 -3.42 4.62 -6.13
N SER A 48 -4.55 4.03 -6.52
CA SER A 48 -5.68 4.76 -7.14
C SER A 48 -6.99 4.56 -6.38
N CYS A 49 -6.90 4.23 -5.10
CA CYS A 49 -8.06 3.95 -4.25
C CYS A 49 -7.79 4.52 -2.86
N PRO A 50 -8.69 5.34 -2.30
CA PRO A 50 -8.48 5.97 -1.00
C PRO A 50 -8.31 4.96 0.14
N PHE A 51 -8.95 3.79 0.04
CA PHE A 51 -8.73 2.72 1.02
C PHE A 51 -7.35 2.08 0.88
N CYS A 52 -6.85 1.89 -0.34
CA CYS A 52 -5.48 1.42 -0.52
C CYS A 52 -4.48 2.43 0.05
N LEU A 53 -4.71 3.72 -0.15
CA LEU A 53 -3.87 4.78 0.39
C LEU A 53 -3.80 4.67 1.92
N GLN A 54 -4.94 4.75 2.59
CA GLN A 54 -5.04 4.65 4.04
C GLN A 54 -4.39 3.37 4.61
N MET A 55 -4.61 2.21 3.96
CA MET A 55 -4.06 0.94 4.43
C MET A 55 -2.54 0.83 4.21
N MET A 56 -2.01 1.43 3.14
CA MET A 56 -0.58 1.47 2.89
C MET A 56 0.12 2.46 3.82
N GLU A 57 -0.46 3.64 4.06
CA GLU A 57 0.05 4.61 5.05
C GLU A 57 0.12 3.99 6.44
N GLU A 58 -0.99 3.38 6.90
CA GLU A 58 -1.02 2.70 8.20
C GLU A 58 0.01 1.57 8.26
N GLY A 59 0.12 0.76 7.20
CA GLY A 59 1.11 -0.32 7.14
C GLY A 59 2.56 0.20 7.15
N ILE A 60 2.85 1.31 6.47
CA ILE A 60 4.18 1.97 6.48
C ILE A 60 4.51 2.47 7.90
N GLY A 61 3.53 3.06 8.58
CA GLY A 61 3.60 3.46 9.99
C GLY A 61 3.88 2.29 10.92
N ALA A 62 3.10 1.21 10.80
CA ALA A 62 3.28 0.00 11.58
C ALA A 62 4.67 -0.65 11.39
N LYS A 63 5.33 -0.40 10.25
CA LYS A 63 6.70 -0.88 9.95
C LYS A 63 7.79 0.13 10.29
N GLY A 64 7.45 1.31 10.80
CA GLY A 64 8.38 2.36 11.20
C GLY A 64 9.11 3.02 10.02
N GLN A 65 8.47 3.11 8.85
CA GLN A 65 9.10 3.60 7.62
C GLN A 65 8.54 4.95 7.13
N GLU A 66 7.75 5.67 7.94
CA GLU A 66 7.08 6.92 7.55
C GLU A 66 8.04 8.05 7.11
N GLY A 67 9.29 8.03 7.59
CA GLY A 67 10.30 9.02 7.22
C GLY A 67 11.06 8.72 5.93
N SER A 68 10.93 7.51 5.38
CA SER A 68 11.72 7.02 4.23
C SER A 68 10.87 6.48 3.10
N LYS A 69 9.61 6.12 3.37
CA LYS A 69 8.68 5.52 2.41
C LYS A 69 7.35 6.26 2.45
N SER A 70 6.72 6.41 1.29
CA SER A 70 5.43 7.10 1.17
C SER A 70 4.42 6.29 0.34
N ALA A 71 3.14 6.43 0.67
CA ALA A 71 2.06 6.05 -0.21
C ALA A 71 1.50 7.33 -0.86
N LYS A 72 1.21 7.29 -2.16
CA LYS A 72 0.73 8.44 -2.92
C LYS A 72 -0.47 8.07 -3.78
N ASP A 73 -1.42 8.98 -3.90
CA ASP A 73 -2.49 8.82 -4.88
C ASP A 73 -1.95 9.01 -6.31
N LEU A 74 -2.52 8.30 -7.27
CA LEU A 74 -2.16 8.39 -8.68
C LEU A 74 -2.28 9.83 -9.21
N LEU A 75 -3.26 10.59 -8.73
CA LEU A 75 -3.45 11.98 -9.14
C LEU A 75 -2.39 12.92 -8.55
N GLU A 76 -1.89 12.65 -7.34
CA GLU A 76 -0.76 13.40 -6.76
C GLU A 76 0.50 13.16 -7.58
N LEU A 77 0.78 11.89 -7.92
CA LEU A 77 1.91 11.54 -8.79
C LEU A 77 1.80 12.20 -10.17
N LEU A 78 0.58 12.29 -10.72
CA LEU A 78 0.34 12.98 -11.98
C LEU A 78 0.60 14.48 -11.84
N ALA A 79 0.07 15.13 -10.80
CA ALA A 79 0.27 16.57 -10.56
C ALA A 79 1.75 16.92 -10.36
N GLU A 80 2.50 16.11 -9.60
CA GLU A 80 3.95 16.23 -9.44
C GLU A 80 4.68 16.16 -10.79
N SER A 81 4.24 15.28 -11.70
CA SER A 81 4.84 15.15 -13.04
C SER A 81 4.59 16.36 -13.95
N LEU A 82 3.55 17.16 -13.65
CA LEU A 82 3.19 18.36 -14.39
C LEU A 82 3.83 19.64 -13.82
N ASN A 83 4.56 19.55 -12.70
CA ASN A 83 5.07 20.69 -11.92
C ASN A 83 3.95 21.60 -11.35
N GLU A 84 2.81 21.02 -11.00
CA GLU A 84 1.68 21.74 -10.39
C GLU A 84 1.69 21.67 -8.84
N ALA A 85 2.83 21.31 -8.24
CA ALA A 85 2.98 21.11 -6.79
C ALA A 85 3.47 22.36 -6.05
#